data_AF-A0A1Y3GGF7-F1
#
_entry.id   AF-A0A1Y3GGF7-F1
#
_cell.length_a   1.000
_cell.length_b   1.000
_cell.length_c   1.000
_cell.angle_alpha   90.00
_cell.angle_beta   90.00
_cell.angle_gamma   90.00
#
_symmetry.space_group_name_H-M   'P 1'
#
loop_
_entity.id
_entity.type
_entity.pdbx_description
1 polymer ?
#
loop_
_entity_poly.entity_id
_entity_poly.type
_entity_poly.pdbx_seq_one_letter_code
_entity_poly.pdbx_strand_id
1 'polypeptide(L)'
;MSKIPKFVTAINCMDGRVQEPVIKKLKKDHNAQNIDMLTIPAPSKIIAENKDKPKIQTIKEELKISTQKHNSNLIAIIAHHDCAGTTKNKKGQIKDTKKAIKTIKKWGYNTKTIGLWVDKNWQAHKIK
;
A
#
# COMPACT_ATOMS: atom_id res chain seq x y z
N MET A 1 3.80 -20.52 20.53
CA MET A 1 4.73 -19.51 19.94
C MET A 1 3.99 -18.79 18.82
N SER A 2 3.64 -17.52 19.02
CA SER A 2 2.90 -16.73 18.02
C SER A 2 3.75 -16.52 16.78
N LYS A 3 3.32 -17.04 15.62
CA LYS A 3 4.01 -16.84 14.33
C LYS A 3 4.15 -15.34 14.08
N ILE A 4 5.39 -14.85 14.11
CA ILE A 4 5.77 -13.51 13.65
C ILE A 4 5.22 -13.36 12.22
N PRO A 5 4.55 -12.24 11.86
CA PRO A 5 4.07 -12.05 10.49
C PRO A 5 5.28 -12.04 9.54
N LYS A 6 5.44 -13.14 8.80
CA LYS A 6 6.60 -13.35 7.93
C LYS A 6 6.59 -12.41 6.74
N PHE A 7 5.40 -12.04 6.27
CA PHE A 7 5.18 -11.14 5.14
C PHE A 7 4.06 -10.15 5.44
N VAL A 8 4.22 -8.93 4.96
CA VAL A 8 3.15 -7.93 4.81
C VAL A 8 3.24 -7.33 3.42
N THR A 9 2.14 -6.83 2.88
CA THR A 9 2.09 -6.26 1.54
C THR A 9 2.07 -4.75 1.59
N ALA A 10 2.85 -4.10 0.74
CA ALA A 10 2.84 -2.65 0.55
C ALA A 10 2.59 -2.33 -0.93
N ILE A 11 1.44 -1.69 -1.20
CA ILE A 11 1.14 -1.12 -2.51
C ILE A 11 1.66 0.31 -2.53
N ASN A 12 2.82 0.49 -3.14
CA ASN A 12 3.64 1.69 -3.05
C ASN A 12 3.83 2.37 -4.40
N CYS A 13 4.22 3.65 -4.38
CA CYS A 13 4.68 4.31 -5.59
C CYS A 13 6.01 3.68 -6.05
N MET A 14 6.32 3.79 -7.34
CA MET A 14 7.64 3.41 -7.88
C MET A 14 8.75 4.41 -7.51
N ASP A 15 8.41 5.55 -6.92
CA ASP A 15 9.38 6.54 -6.46
C ASP A 15 10.38 5.89 -5.47
N GLY A 16 11.67 5.96 -5.76
CA GLY A 16 12.72 5.33 -4.96
C GLY A 16 12.79 5.88 -3.53
N ARG A 17 12.43 7.16 -3.33
CA ARG A 17 12.53 7.87 -2.05
C ARG A 17 11.55 7.32 -1.00
N VAL A 18 10.47 6.65 -1.42
CA VAL A 18 9.45 6.13 -0.50
C VAL A 18 9.67 4.67 -0.10
N GLN A 19 10.59 3.94 -0.72
CA GLN A 19 10.73 2.50 -0.47
C GLN A 19 11.20 2.22 0.96
N GLU A 20 12.35 2.78 1.35
CA GLU A 20 12.94 2.54 2.67
C GLU A 20 12.08 3.06 3.83
N PRO A 21 11.49 4.27 3.77
CA PRO A 21 10.57 4.74 4.81
C PRO A 21 9.39 3.80 5.07
N VAL A 22 8.78 3.27 4.00
CA VAL A 22 7.65 2.35 4.09
C VAL A 22 8.07 1.01 4.68
N ILE A 23 9.19 0.46 4.22
CA ILE A 23 9.74 -0.80 4.72
C ILE A 23 10.03 -0.68 6.22
N LYS A 24 10.79 0.35 6.64
CA LYS A 24 11.13 0.58 8.05
C LYS A 24 9.88 0.71 8.91
N LYS A 25 8.88 1.47 8.45
CA LYS A 25 7.63 1.68 9.19
C LYS A 25 6.84 0.39 9.37
N LEU A 26 6.68 -0.40 8.31
CA LEU A 26 5.92 -1.65 8.37
C LEU A 26 6.63 -2.72 9.19
N LYS A 27 7.96 -2.85 9.07
CA LYS A 27 8.76 -3.76 9.92
C LYS A 27 8.61 -3.39 11.40
N LYS A 28 8.72 -2.10 11.73
CA LYS A 28 8.61 -1.60 13.11
C LYS A 28 7.21 -1.76 13.71
N ASP A 29 6.17 -1.35 12.98
CA ASP A 29 4.80 -1.29 13.53
C ASP A 29 4.10 -2.66 13.55
N HIS A 30 4.54 -3.60 12.72
CA HIS A 30 3.87 -4.89 12.53
C HIS A 30 4.78 -6.09 12.77
N ASN A 31 6.02 -5.89 13.25
CA ASN A 31 7.02 -6.95 13.41
C ASN A 31 7.19 -7.82 12.14
N ALA A 32 7.04 -7.20 10.97
CA ALA A 32 7.15 -7.89 9.69
C ALA A 32 8.59 -8.25 9.37
N GLN A 33 8.85 -9.46 8.88
CA GLN A 33 10.19 -9.86 8.41
C GLN A 33 10.44 -9.40 6.97
N ASN A 34 9.46 -9.63 6.09
CA ASN A 34 9.52 -9.32 4.67
C ASN A 34 8.35 -8.43 4.26
N ILE A 35 8.58 -7.55 3.29
CA ILE A 35 7.57 -6.67 2.72
C ILE A 35 7.45 -7.00 1.24
N ASP A 36 6.30 -7.52 0.81
CA ASP A 36 6.00 -7.64 -0.61
C ASP A 36 5.66 -6.25 -1.16
N MET A 37 6.55 -5.71 -1.99
CA MET A 37 6.42 -4.37 -2.56
C MET A 37 5.77 -4.45 -3.94
N LEU A 38 4.53 -3.98 -4.05
CA LEU A 38 3.80 -3.84 -5.31
C LEU A 38 3.92 -2.38 -5.74
N THR A 39 4.71 -2.10 -6.78
CA THR A 39 5.08 -0.73 -7.13
C THR A 39 4.48 -0.27 -8.46
N ILE A 40 3.75 0.85 -8.43
CA ILE A 40 3.19 1.49 -9.63
C ILE A 40 3.05 3.00 -9.37
N PRO A 41 3.18 3.91 -10.36
CA PRO A 41 3.00 5.34 -10.10
C PRO A 41 1.60 5.64 -9.53
N ALA A 42 1.55 6.39 -8.43
CA ALA A 42 0.32 6.82 -7.74
C ALA A 42 -0.71 5.67 -7.52
N PRO A 43 -0.34 4.61 -6.78
CA PRO A 43 -1.20 3.43 -6.62
C PRO A 43 -2.53 3.75 -5.94
N SER A 44 -2.53 4.67 -4.96
CA SER A 44 -3.75 5.07 -4.25
C SER A 44 -4.79 5.65 -5.21
N LYS A 45 -4.36 6.46 -6.19
CA LYS A 45 -5.23 7.03 -7.23
C LYS A 45 -5.79 5.94 -8.14
N ILE A 46 -4.92 5.08 -8.67
CA ILE A 46 -5.30 4.00 -9.60
C ILE A 46 -6.39 3.11 -8.97
N ILE A 47 -6.18 2.67 -7.73
CA ILE A 47 -7.11 1.80 -7.01
C ILE A 47 -8.38 2.55 -6.59
N ALA A 48 -8.27 3.83 -6.22
CA ALA A 48 -9.42 4.66 -5.88
C ALA A 48 -10.33 4.90 -7.09
N GLU A 49 -9.77 5.07 -8.28
CA GLU A 49 -10.51 5.25 -9.52
C GLU A 49 -11.09 3.93 -10.03
N ASN A 50 -10.33 2.83 -9.92
CA ASN A 50 -10.74 1.48 -10.35
C ASN A 50 -11.17 1.40 -11.84
N LYS A 51 -10.58 2.26 -12.67
CA LYS A 51 -10.90 2.41 -14.10
C LYS A 51 -9.92 1.66 -15.00
N ASP A 52 -8.62 1.74 -14.72
CA ASP A 52 -7.55 1.07 -15.48
C ASP A 52 -7.55 -0.44 -15.22
N LYS A 53 -8.33 -1.19 -16.00
CA LYS A 53 -8.56 -2.62 -15.77
C LYS A 53 -7.29 -3.47 -15.82
N PRO A 54 -6.36 -3.27 -16.78
CA PRO A 54 -5.10 -4.01 -16.79
C PRO A 54 -4.29 -3.84 -15.49
N LYS A 55 -4.08 -2.59 -15.04
CA LYS A 55 -3.34 -2.35 -13.79
C LYS A 55 -4.04 -2.92 -12.57
N ILE A 56 -5.36 -2.78 -12.49
CA ILE A 56 -6.15 -3.35 -11.39
C ILE A 56 -6.05 -4.89 -11.38
N GLN A 57 -6.05 -5.51 -12.56
CA GLN A 57 -5.92 -6.96 -12.67
C GLN A 57 -4.54 -7.43 -12.19
N THR A 58 -3.46 -6.77 -12.61
CA THR A 58 -2.11 -7.06 -12.11
C THR A 58 -2.03 -6.93 -10.59
N ILE A 59 -2.55 -5.83 -10.02
CA ILE A 59 -2.55 -5.63 -8.56
C ILE A 59 -3.32 -6.77 -7.84
N LYS A 60 -4.45 -7.22 -8.40
CA LYS A 60 -5.21 -8.34 -7.81
C LYS A 60 -4.44 -9.66 -7.85
N GLU A 61 -3.71 -9.93 -8.93
CA GLU A 61 -2.89 -11.14 -9.08
C GLU A 61 -1.72 -11.13 -8.09
N GLU A 62 -1.01 -10.01 -7.98
CA GLU A 62 0.08 -9.83 -7.02
C GLU A 62 -0.42 -9.92 -5.57
N LEU A 63 -1.55 -9.28 -5.26
CA LEU A 63 -2.19 -9.40 -3.94
C LEU A 63 -2.61 -10.84 -3.65
N LYS A 64 -3.10 -11.59 -4.64
CA LYS A 64 -3.44 -13.00 -4.49
C LYS A 64 -2.20 -13.82 -4.11
N ILE A 65 -1.06 -13.58 -4.76
CA ILE A 65 0.21 -14.25 -4.41
C ILE A 65 0.62 -13.88 -2.98
N SER A 66 0.67 -12.59 -2.65
CA SER A 66 1.11 -12.13 -1.33
C SER A 66 0.19 -12.65 -0.21
N THR A 67 -1.12 -12.60 -0.39
CA THR A 67 -2.09 -13.03 0.65
C THR A 67 -2.26 -14.53 0.74
N GLN A 68 -2.22 -15.28 -0.37
CA GLN A 68 -2.51 -16.73 -0.37
C GLN A 68 -1.26 -17.62 -0.36
N LYS A 69 -0.13 -17.15 -0.89
CA LYS A 69 1.12 -17.94 -0.96
C LYS A 69 2.09 -17.52 0.14
N HIS A 70 2.26 -16.20 0.35
CA HIS A 70 3.11 -15.69 1.43
C HIS A 70 2.38 -15.53 2.76
N ASN A 71 1.05 -15.73 2.78
CA ASN A 71 0.18 -15.56 3.94
C ASN A 71 0.29 -14.14 4.56
N SER A 72 0.45 -13.12 3.70
CA SER A 72 0.43 -11.73 4.13
C SER A 72 -0.93 -11.41 4.76
N ASN A 73 -0.89 -10.99 6.03
CA ASN A 73 -2.07 -10.67 6.83
C ASN A 73 -2.35 -9.15 6.91
N LEU A 74 -1.54 -8.33 6.22
CA LEU A 74 -1.72 -6.89 6.14
C LEU A 74 -1.41 -6.35 4.74
N ILE A 75 -2.27 -5.46 4.24
CA ILE A 75 -2.07 -4.68 3.02
C ILE A 75 -2.00 -3.20 3.40
N ALA A 76 -0.87 -2.56 3.16
CA ALA A 76 -0.71 -1.12 3.27
C ALA A 76 -0.83 -0.46 1.89
N ILE A 77 -1.61 0.60 1.79
CA ILE A 77 -1.70 1.45 0.59
C ILE A 77 -0.99 2.76 0.90
N ILE A 78 -0.01 3.15 0.08
CA ILE A 78 0.85 4.29 0.35
C ILE A 78 0.55 5.43 -0.62
N ALA A 79 0.43 6.63 -0.06
CA ALA A 79 0.54 7.89 -0.78
C ALA A 79 1.73 8.69 -0.23
N HIS A 80 2.27 9.62 -1.00
CA HIS A 80 3.46 10.35 -0.59
C HIS A 80 3.48 11.81 -1.04
N HIS A 81 4.23 12.61 -0.29
CA HIS A 81 4.61 13.96 -0.68
C HIS A 81 5.38 13.95 -2.00
N ASP A 82 5.17 14.98 -2.82
CA ASP A 82 5.91 15.18 -4.08
C ASP A 82 5.80 14.00 -5.07
N CYS A 83 4.56 13.50 -5.26
CA CYS A 83 4.29 12.38 -6.16
C CYS A 83 4.02 12.84 -7.59
N ALA A 84 4.92 12.52 -8.53
CA ALA A 84 4.73 12.84 -9.95
C ALA A 84 3.56 12.10 -10.62
N GLY A 85 3.11 10.97 -10.06
CA GLY A 85 1.99 10.18 -10.59
C GLY A 85 0.61 10.81 -10.36
N THR A 86 0.52 11.93 -9.64
CA THR A 86 -0.75 12.62 -9.35
C THR A 86 -0.56 14.12 -9.17
N THR A 87 -1.50 14.92 -9.67
CA THR A 87 -1.53 16.37 -9.44
C THR A 87 -2.17 16.74 -8.10
N LYS A 88 -2.68 15.76 -7.35
CA LYS A 88 -3.38 15.99 -6.08
C LYS A 88 -2.40 16.27 -4.94
N ASN A 89 -2.73 17.27 -4.13
CA ASN A 89 -2.06 17.55 -2.87
C ASN A 89 -2.33 16.46 -1.80
N LYS A 90 -1.71 16.59 -0.62
CA LYS A 90 -1.86 15.67 0.53
C LYS A 90 -3.32 15.31 0.84
N LYS A 91 -4.23 16.30 0.89
CA LYS A 91 -5.64 16.06 1.21
C LYS A 91 -6.32 15.19 0.14
N GLY A 92 -6.04 15.46 -1.14
CA GLY A 92 -6.55 14.67 -2.25
C GLY A 92 -6.01 13.24 -2.25
N GLN A 93 -4.71 13.06 -2.04
CA GLN A 93 -4.11 11.73 -1.98
C GLN A 93 -4.57 10.91 -0.76
N ILE A 94 -4.80 11.53 0.39
CA ILE A 94 -5.40 10.86 1.56
C ILE A 94 -6.83 10.40 1.25
N LYS A 95 -7.64 11.22 0.56
CA LYS A 95 -8.98 10.83 0.12
C LYS A 95 -8.92 9.63 -0.83
N ASP A 96 -8.02 9.66 -1.81
CA ASP A 96 -7.79 8.54 -2.72
C ASP A 96 -7.38 7.29 -1.94
N THR A 97 -6.44 7.40 -1.01
CA THR A 97 -6.00 6.25 -0.19
C THR A 97 -7.16 5.64 0.61
N LYS A 98 -8.01 6.48 1.22
CA LYS A 98 -9.21 6.00 1.93
C LYS A 98 -10.20 5.31 0.99
N LYS A 99 -10.38 5.82 -0.24
CA LYS A 99 -11.22 5.19 -1.25
C LYS A 99 -10.61 3.87 -1.75
N ALA A 100 -9.31 3.83 -1.96
CA ALA A 100 -8.57 2.63 -2.36
C ALA A 100 -8.70 1.52 -1.31
N ILE A 101 -8.61 1.85 -0.02
CA ILE A 101 -8.88 0.89 1.08
C ILE A 101 -10.27 0.29 0.93
N LYS A 102 -11.30 1.11 0.67
CA LYS A 102 -12.67 0.62 0.45
C LYS A 102 -12.75 -0.26 -0.80
N THR A 103 -12.03 0.08 -1.88
CA THR A 103 -11.98 -0.74 -3.10
C THR A 103 -11.36 -2.11 -2.83
N ILE A 104 -10.19 -2.18 -2.18
CA ILE A 104 -9.51 -3.46 -1.87
C ILE A 104 -10.37 -4.33 -0.96
N LYS A 105 -11.03 -3.73 0.05
CA LYS A 105 -11.93 -4.50 0.93
C LYS A 105 -13.06 -5.20 0.15
N LYS A 106 -13.55 -4.60 -0.93
CA LYS A 106 -14.56 -5.24 -1.82
C LYS A 106 -13.99 -6.39 -2.65
N TRP A 107 -12.68 -6.54 -2.75
CA TRP A 107 -12.05 -7.66 -3.45
C TRP A 107 -12.02 -8.95 -2.62
N GLY A 108 -12.37 -8.90 -1.33
CA GLY A 108 -12.62 -10.10 -0.51
C GLY A 108 -11.39 -10.78 0.10
N TYR A 109 -10.23 -10.12 0.12
CA TYR A 109 -9.06 -10.64 0.86
C TYR A 109 -9.34 -10.60 2.38
N ASN A 110 -9.14 -11.73 3.06
CA ASN A 110 -9.25 -11.82 4.53
C ASN A 110 -8.01 -11.22 5.22
N THR A 111 -7.75 -9.95 4.95
CA THR A 111 -6.47 -9.29 5.25
C THR A 111 -6.73 -7.87 5.74
N LYS A 112 -6.02 -7.43 6.78
CA LYS A 112 -6.18 -6.07 7.30
C LYS A 112 -5.65 -5.06 6.29
N THR A 113 -6.48 -4.09 5.87
CA THR A 113 -6.04 -3.02 4.96
C THR A 113 -5.86 -1.69 5.71
N ILE A 114 -4.69 -1.05 5.57
CA ILE A 114 -4.36 0.26 6.15
C ILE A 114 -3.86 1.24 5.08
N GLY A 115 -3.86 2.53 5.42
CA GLY A 115 -3.27 3.58 4.59
C GLY A 115 -2.09 4.23 5.29
N LEU A 116 -1.02 4.52 4.54
CA LEU A 116 0.13 5.29 5.00
C LEU A 116 0.31 6.55 4.14
N TRP A 117 0.83 7.60 4.78
CA TRP A 117 1.27 8.84 4.15
C TRP A 117 2.76 9.03 4.43
N VAL A 118 3.57 9.07 3.37
CA VAL A 118 4.98 9.50 3.49
C VAL A 118 5.05 11.00 3.35
N ASP A 119 5.55 11.68 4.37
CA ASP A 119 5.61 13.15 4.40
C ASP A 119 6.84 13.73 3.70
N LYS A 120 6.97 15.07 3.75
CA LYS A 120 8.07 15.82 3.13
C LYS A 120 9.45 15.54 3.74
N ASN A 121 9.48 14.94 4.93
CA ASN A 121 10.70 14.53 5.61
C ASN A 121 10.98 13.04 5.39
N TRP A 122 10.27 12.40 4.44
CA TRP A 122 10.35 10.99 4.13
C TRP A 122 10.05 10.09 5.33
N GLN A 123 9.09 10.50 6.17
CA GLN A 123 8.59 9.70 7.28
C GLN A 123 7.20 9.16 6.97
N ALA A 124 7.00 7.85 7.21
CA ALA A 124 5.72 7.19 6.96
C ALA A 124 4.80 7.24 8.19
N HIS A 125 3.60 7.77 7.98
CA HIS A 125 2.58 7.97 9.02
C HIS A 125 1.31 7.22 8.68
N LYS A 126 0.68 6.62 9.69
CA LYS A 126 -0.63 5.98 9.50
C LYS A 126 -1.69 7.04 9.23
N ILE A 127 -2.49 6.84 8.19
CA ILE A 127 -3.67 7.66 7.91
C ILE A 127 -4.79 7.23 8.87
N LYS A 128 -5.30 8.19 9.65
CA LYS A 128 -6.47 8.03 10.52
C LYS A 128 -7.77 8.10 9.72
#